data_AF-A0A9P8HRM8-F1
#
_entry.id   AF-A0A9P8HRM8-F1
#
_cell.length_a   1.000
_cell.length_b   1.000
_cell.length_c   1.000
_cell.angle_alpha   90.00
_cell.angle_beta   90.00
_cell.angle_gamma   90.00
#
_symmetry.space_group_name_H-M   'P 1'
#
loop_
_entity.id
_entity.type
_entity.pdbx_description
1 polymer ?
#
loop_
_entity_poly.entity_id
_entity_poly.type
_entity_poly.pdbx_seq_one_letter_code
_entity_poly.pdbx_strand_id
1 'polypeptide(L)'
;MMVGAVIVSACLLVLGFTREIVGGFVGAEAGSDAARRVTVVLAVAAIYAVDFAINMIMSCARSLIVDTLPIEKQQAGAAWGSRMNAIGHMIGYGAGSIDLVRLLGPGFGDSQFKQLTVIAAMAILGTTSVTCWAVTERVLVASKDHDDNKKQHLDDPLSVFRQIRSTLLTLPPRVQAICWAQFWSWIGWFPFLFYSTTWVGETYFRYDMPPGAKKSADTLGDIGRIGSAALMIYSTVSFVGAFFLPMVVRSPDDDSYTHRPPRAMAGFLEKLNSMKPDLLTAWICGHLMFSAAMFMAPLARSFISATFLMCLCGIPWAIAMWAPTAFLGIEVNKLSGAHDPSSVLPSSRTSSRSSSSSSSSSSTSGELSGIYFGILNIYTTLPQFIGTFISTIVFAILEPGKSPELHEAAEETASKDAGEGTNAIAVCLFIGAMSTLIAARMTQKLRKL
;
A
#
# COMPACT_ATOMS: atom_id res chain seq x y z
N MET A 1 14.86 8.91 5.64
CA MET A 1 13.63 9.55 5.11
C MET A 1 13.93 10.73 4.19
N MET A 2 14.55 11.84 4.64
CA MET A 2 14.77 13.04 3.81
C MET A 2 15.56 12.79 2.52
N VAL A 3 16.61 11.98 2.57
CA VAL A 3 17.37 11.57 1.37
C VAL A 3 16.45 10.92 0.33
N GLY A 4 15.51 10.08 0.76
CA GLY A 4 14.51 9.49 -0.12
C GLY A 4 13.61 10.52 -0.76
N ALA A 5 13.12 11.50 0.00
CA ALA A 5 12.28 12.57 -0.53
C ALA A 5 13.02 13.41 -1.58
N VAL A 6 14.31 13.71 -1.35
CA VAL A 6 15.15 14.42 -2.34
C VAL A 6 15.31 13.59 -3.61
N ILE A 7 15.57 12.28 -3.49
CA ILE A 7 15.68 11.37 -4.64
C ILE A 7 14.36 11.31 -5.41
N VAL A 8 13.23 11.10 -4.72
CA VAL A 8 11.89 11.08 -5.36
C VAL A 8 11.63 12.38 -6.10
N SER A 9 11.86 13.53 -5.47
CA SER A 9 11.63 14.83 -6.11
C SER A 9 12.53 15.05 -7.32
N ALA A 10 13.82 14.72 -7.22
CA ALA A 10 14.74 14.82 -8.34
C ALA A 10 14.29 13.91 -9.50
N CYS A 11 13.95 12.65 -9.22
CA CYS A 11 13.53 11.69 -10.24
C CYS A 11 12.16 12.05 -10.85
N LEU A 12 11.22 12.61 -10.09
CA LEU A 12 9.95 13.11 -10.62
C LEU A 12 10.15 14.29 -11.57
N LEU A 13 11.04 15.22 -11.24
CA LEU A 13 11.39 16.33 -12.14
C LEU A 13 12.10 15.82 -13.40
N VAL A 14 13.03 14.87 -13.26
CA VAL A 14 13.66 14.21 -14.42
C VAL A 14 12.59 13.57 -15.29
N LEU A 15 11.64 12.84 -14.70
CA LEU A 15 10.58 12.15 -15.42
C LEU A 15 9.65 13.15 -16.16
N GLY A 16 9.20 14.20 -15.47
CA GLY A 16 8.34 15.24 -16.04
C GLY A 16 8.98 15.99 -17.21
N PHE A 17 10.27 16.29 -17.11
CA PHE A 17 11.03 17.09 -18.07
C PHE A 17 12.02 16.26 -18.90
N THR A 18 11.79 14.94 -19.04
CA THR A 18 12.76 14.02 -19.66
C THR A 18 13.15 14.47 -21.06
N ARG A 19 12.16 14.90 -21.87
CA ARG A 19 12.38 15.32 -23.26
C ARG A 19 13.23 16.58 -23.34
N GLU A 20 12.97 17.55 -22.47
CA GLU A 20 13.69 18.83 -22.41
C GLU A 20 15.12 18.62 -21.93
N ILE A 21 15.32 17.78 -20.92
CA ILE A 21 16.64 17.41 -20.39
C ILE A 21 17.46 16.74 -21.50
N VAL A 22 16.91 15.70 -22.15
CA VAL A 22 17.63 14.99 -23.22
C VAL A 22 17.89 15.90 -24.41
N GLY A 23 16.93 16.76 -24.80
CA GLY A 23 17.11 17.74 -25.86
C GLY A 23 18.22 18.77 -25.58
N GLY A 24 18.43 19.12 -24.31
CA GLY A 24 19.52 20.01 -23.87
C GLY A 24 20.91 19.35 -23.91
N PHE A 25 21.00 18.04 -23.64
CA PHE A 25 22.28 17.31 -23.61
C PHE A 25 22.70 16.70 -24.96
N VAL A 26 21.76 16.22 -25.76
CA VAL A 26 22.03 15.52 -27.04
C VAL A 26 22.10 16.49 -28.22
N GLY A 27 21.75 17.78 -28.01
CA GLY A 27 21.73 18.79 -29.05
C GLY A 27 20.45 18.74 -29.90
N ALA A 28 20.09 19.87 -30.50
CA ALA A 28 18.80 20.15 -31.13
C ALA A 28 18.48 19.35 -32.42
N GLU A 29 19.04 18.16 -32.64
CA GLU A 29 18.43 17.17 -33.54
C GLU A 29 17.32 16.43 -32.79
N ALA A 30 16.28 17.19 -32.41
CA ALA A 30 15.12 16.81 -31.61
C ALA A 30 14.19 15.78 -32.29
N GLY A 31 14.71 14.97 -33.22
CA GLY A 31 14.00 13.92 -33.94
C GLY A 31 14.84 12.69 -34.27
N SER A 32 16.11 12.62 -33.84
CA SER A 32 16.92 11.42 -34.08
C SER A 32 16.41 10.24 -33.24
N ASP A 33 16.44 9.02 -33.81
CA ASP A 33 16.11 7.80 -33.08
C ASP A 33 16.99 7.60 -31.83
N ALA A 34 18.17 8.21 -31.80
CA ALA A 34 19.04 8.23 -30.63
C ALA A 34 18.43 9.05 -29.47
N ALA A 35 17.98 10.28 -29.72
CA ALA A 35 17.35 11.12 -28.69
C ALA A 35 16.06 10.48 -28.13
N ARG A 36 15.27 9.86 -29.00
CA ARG A 36 14.07 9.11 -28.58
C ARG A 36 14.44 7.93 -27.67
N ARG A 37 15.43 7.12 -28.04
CA ARG A 37 15.91 5.99 -27.22
C ARG A 37 16.42 6.45 -25.86
N VAL A 38 17.26 7.49 -25.83
CA VAL A 38 17.79 8.03 -24.57
C VAL A 38 16.67 8.58 -23.68
N THR A 39 15.67 9.25 -24.25
CA THR A 39 14.48 9.71 -23.51
C THR A 39 13.74 8.54 -22.86
N VAL A 40 13.49 7.47 -23.61
CA VAL A 40 12.81 6.28 -23.07
C VAL A 40 13.62 5.63 -21.96
N VAL A 41 14.92 5.41 -22.16
CA VAL A 41 15.80 4.79 -21.16
C VAL A 41 15.86 5.64 -19.88
N LEU A 42 16.00 6.96 -20.02
CA LEU A 42 16.03 7.87 -18.87
C LEU A 42 14.69 7.89 -18.12
N ALA A 43 13.57 7.93 -18.83
CA ALA A 43 12.23 7.88 -18.23
C ALA A 43 12.01 6.57 -17.46
N VAL A 44 12.39 5.43 -18.06
CA VAL A 44 12.30 4.11 -17.41
C VAL A 44 13.17 4.05 -16.17
N ALA A 45 14.43 4.49 -16.26
CA ALA A 45 15.34 4.53 -15.11
C ALA A 45 14.80 5.45 -14.00
N ALA A 46 14.24 6.61 -14.35
CA ALA A 46 13.62 7.53 -13.39
C ALA A 46 12.40 6.89 -12.70
N ILE A 47 11.54 6.18 -13.43
CA ILE A 47 10.37 5.47 -12.86
C ILE A 47 10.83 4.43 -11.84
N TYR A 48 11.82 3.60 -12.16
CA TYR A 48 12.36 2.62 -11.22
C TYR A 48 12.97 3.28 -9.98
N ALA A 49 13.70 4.39 -10.17
CA ALA A 49 14.29 5.13 -9.06
C ALA A 49 13.22 5.77 -8.15
N VAL A 50 12.14 6.30 -8.73
CA VAL A 50 10.98 6.81 -7.98
C VAL A 50 10.35 5.70 -7.15
N ASP A 51 10.07 4.54 -7.75
CA ASP A 51 9.42 3.42 -7.05
C ASP A 51 10.28 2.91 -5.87
N PHE A 52 11.59 2.74 -6.10
CA PHE A 52 12.52 2.35 -5.05
C PHE A 52 12.56 3.38 -3.90
N ALA A 53 12.66 4.67 -4.24
CA ALA A 53 12.77 5.72 -3.24
C ALA A 53 11.46 5.95 -2.47
N ILE A 54 10.29 5.83 -3.11
CA ILE A 54 8.99 5.89 -2.43
C ILE A 54 8.86 4.73 -1.43
N ASN A 55 9.23 3.51 -1.81
CA ASN A 55 9.22 2.36 -0.89
C ASN A 55 10.12 2.59 0.34
N MET A 56 11.29 3.22 0.15
CA MET A 56 12.16 3.61 1.26
C MET A 56 11.48 4.63 2.19
N ILE A 57 10.84 5.67 1.65
CA ILE A 57 10.12 6.68 2.46
C ILE A 57 8.97 6.03 3.22
N MET A 58 8.18 5.17 2.57
CA MET A 58 7.07 4.46 3.20
C MET A 58 7.54 3.56 4.35
N SER A 59 8.66 2.86 4.18
CA SER A 59 9.25 2.04 5.25
C SER A 59 9.70 2.91 6.43
N CYS A 60 10.45 3.99 6.18
CA CYS A 60 10.87 4.92 7.23
C CYS A 60 9.68 5.53 7.98
N ALA A 61 8.63 5.97 7.27
CA ALA A 61 7.45 6.56 7.89
C ALA A 61 6.71 5.58 8.81
N ARG A 62 6.62 4.31 8.42
CA ARG A 62 6.01 3.26 9.26
C ARG A 62 6.89 2.92 10.48
N SER A 63 8.20 2.79 10.27
CA SER A 63 9.16 2.60 11.38
C SER A 63 9.09 3.74 12.38
N LEU A 64 8.99 4.99 11.92
CA LEU A 64 8.92 6.16 12.79
C LEU A 64 7.72 6.10 13.75
N ILE A 65 6.56 5.65 13.28
CA ILE A 65 5.37 5.44 14.13
C ILE A 65 5.69 4.41 15.23
N VAL A 66 6.36 3.32 14.86
CA VAL A 66 6.70 2.23 15.78
C VAL A 66 7.73 2.65 16.82
N ASP A 67 8.73 3.41 16.40
CA ASP A 67 9.86 3.81 17.23
C ASP A 67 9.53 4.97 18.18
N THR A 68 8.50 5.77 17.87
CA THR A 68 8.11 6.93 18.66
C THR A 68 6.91 6.69 19.58
N LEU A 69 5.95 5.85 19.16
CA LEU A 69 4.73 5.60 19.93
C LEU A 69 4.88 4.43 20.92
N PRO A 70 4.26 4.52 22.11
CA PRO A 70 4.14 3.38 23.01
C PRO A 70 3.15 2.34 22.45
N ILE A 71 3.22 1.09 22.94
CA ILE A 71 2.48 -0.07 22.39
C ILE A 71 0.97 0.21 22.31
N GLU A 72 0.40 0.85 23.33
CA GLU A 72 -1.03 1.13 23.44
C GLU A 72 -1.51 2.06 22.31
N LYS A 73 -0.64 2.97 21.85
CA LYS A 73 -0.92 3.95 20.80
C LYS A 73 -0.53 3.49 19.40
N GLN A 74 0.10 2.32 19.25
CA GLN A 74 0.52 1.80 17.93
C GLN A 74 -0.65 1.65 16.97
N GLN A 75 -1.77 1.10 17.45
CA GLN A 75 -2.99 0.94 16.65
C GLN A 75 -3.54 2.29 16.18
N ALA A 76 -3.55 3.31 17.06
CA ALA A 76 -4.01 4.65 16.73
C ALA A 76 -3.05 5.39 15.76
N GLY A 77 -1.74 5.23 15.95
CA GLY A 77 -0.72 5.76 15.04
C GLY A 77 -0.84 5.18 13.63
N ALA A 78 -0.98 3.86 13.52
CA ALA A 78 -1.22 3.19 12.24
C ALA A 78 -2.55 3.62 11.59
N ALA A 79 -3.60 3.88 12.38
CA ALA A 79 -4.86 4.42 11.88
C ALA A 79 -4.70 5.83 11.28
N TRP A 80 -3.92 6.71 11.93
CA TRP A 80 -3.56 8.01 11.36
C TRP A 80 -2.75 7.89 10.07
N GLY A 81 -1.81 6.94 10.01
CA GLY A 81 -1.11 6.60 8.76
C GLY A 81 -2.07 6.21 7.63
N SER A 82 -3.07 5.36 7.93
CA SER A 82 -4.11 4.97 6.97
C SER A 82 -4.96 6.16 6.50
N ARG A 83 -5.33 7.07 7.42
CA ARG A 83 -6.05 8.32 7.07
C ARG A 83 -5.24 9.24 6.17
N MET A 84 -3.96 9.43 6.48
CA MET A 84 -3.06 10.23 5.65
C MET A 84 -2.91 9.65 4.24
N ASN A 85 -2.82 8.32 4.13
CA ASN A 85 -2.81 7.65 2.83
C ASN A 85 -4.11 7.90 2.03
N ALA A 86 -5.27 7.80 2.70
CA ALA A 86 -6.55 8.05 2.04
C ALA A 86 -6.74 9.52 1.58
N ILE A 87 -6.26 10.49 2.38
CA ILE A 87 -6.19 11.90 1.96
C ILE A 87 -5.30 12.04 0.73
N GLY A 88 -4.13 11.41 0.73
CA GLY A 88 -3.19 11.42 -0.39
C GLY A 88 -3.82 10.89 -1.69
N HIS A 89 -4.54 9.77 -1.62
CA HIS A 89 -5.28 9.24 -2.76
C HIS A 89 -6.35 10.21 -3.28
N MET A 90 -7.15 10.83 -2.39
CA MET A 90 -8.16 11.81 -2.81
C MET A 90 -7.54 13.02 -3.51
N ILE A 91 -6.45 13.56 -2.96
CA ILE A 91 -5.73 14.69 -3.58
C ILE A 91 -5.13 14.26 -4.92
N GLY A 92 -4.50 13.10 -5.00
CA GLY A 92 -3.89 12.58 -6.23
C GLY A 92 -4.90 12.36 -7.35
N TYR A 93 -6.00 11.63 -7.07
CA TYR A 93 -7.05 11.39 -8.05
C TYR A 93 -7.82 12.65 -8.43
N GLY A 94 -8.06 13.55 -7.45
CA GLY A 94 -8.67 14.86 -7.70
C GLY A 94 -7.79 15.77 -8.56
N ALA A 95 -6.48 15.79 -8.31
CA ALA A 95 -5.54 16.54 -9.15
C ALA A 95 -5.48 15.97 -10.57
N GLY A 96 -5.54 14.64 -10.73
CA GLY A 96 -5.58 14.02 -12.06
C GLY A 96 -6.84 14.34 -12.87
N SER A 97 -7.97 14.62 -12.21
CA SER A 97 -9.26 14.90 -12.87
C SER A 97 -9.48 16.38 -13.21
N ILE A 98 -8.70 17.28 -12.60
CA ILE A 98 -8.75 18.72 -12.87
C ILE A 98 -7.72 19.07 -13.95
N ASP A 99 -8.08 19.99 -14.86
CA ASP A 99 -7.13 20.56 -15.82
C ASP A 99 -6.24 21.60 -15.12
N LEU A 100 -5.11 21.13 -14.59
CA LEU A 100 -4.15 21.99 -13.87
C LEU A 100 -3.55 23.09 -14.76
N VAL A 101 -3.31 22.80 -16.04
CA VAL A 101 -2.66 23.77 -16.95
C VAL A 101 -3.55 24.97 -17.17
N ARG A 102 -4.87 24.74 -17.29
CA ARG A 102 -5.85 25.81 -17.37
C ARG A 102 -6.00 26.59 -16.07
N LEU A 103 -5.82 25.93 -14.91
CA LEU A 103 -6.02 26.53 -13.59
C LEU A 103 -4.81 27.35 -13.10
N LEU A 104 -3.59 26.79 -13.21
CA LEU A 104 -2.35 27.36 -12.69
C LEU A 104 -1.55 28.12 -13.76
N GLY A 105 -1.95 28.02 -15.03
CA GLY A 105 -1.20 28.54 -16.18
C GLY A 105 0.05 27.71 -16.49
N PRO A 106 0.78 28.00 -17.58
CA PRO A 106 1.91 27.19 -18.03
C PRO A 106 3.21 27.40 -17.23
N GLY A 107 3.20 28.20 -16.15
CA GLY A 107 4.41 28.60 -15.43
C GLY A 107 5.19 27.45 -14.77
N PHE A 108 4.51 26.38 -14.35
CA PHE A 108 5.11 25.19 -13.75
C PHE A 108 5.30 24.02 -14.73
N GLY A 109 4.98 24.23 -16.01
CA GLY A 109 4.99 23.20 -17.04
C GLY A 109 3.89 23.43 -18.07
N ASP A 110 4.17 23.07 -19.32
CA ASP A 110 3.25 23.20 -20.46
C ASP A 110 2.23 22.04 -20.57
N SER A 111 2.41 20.98 -19.76
CA SER A 111 1.56 19.79 -19.76
C SER A 111 1.09 19.44 -18.35
N GLN A 112 -0.06 18.76 -18.28
CA GLN A 112 -0.65 18.30 -17.02
C GLN A 112 0.32 17.40 -16.25
N PHE A 113 1.02 16.50 -16.96
CA PHE A 113 2.00 15.61 -16.34
C PHE A 113 3.18 16.37 -15.70
N LYS A 114 3.76 17.35 -16.39
CA LYS A 114 4.84 18.19 -15.83
C LYS A 114 4.38 18.90 -14.56
N GLN A 115 3.23 19.54 -14.58
CA GLN A 115 2.72 20.25 -13.41
C GLN A 115 2.45 19.31 -12.24
N LEU A 116 1.89 18.12 -12.49
CA LEU A 116 1.69 17.10 -11.46
C LEU A 116 3.01 16.64 -10.85
N THR A 117 4.06 16.44 -11.65
CA THR A 117 5.39 16.04 -11.13
C THR A 117 6.00 17.13 -10.23
N VAL A 118 5.86 18.40 -10.59
CA VAL A 118 6.34 19.54 -9.79
C VAL A 118 5.57 19.65 -8.46
N ILE A 119 4.24 19.56 -8.50
CA ILE A 119 3.40 19.61 -7.30
C ILE A 119 3.70 18.43 -6.38
N ALA A 120 3.84 17.22 -6.93
CA ALA A 120 4.19 16.04 -6.16
C ALA A 120 5.59 16.17 -5.52
N ALA A 121 6.57 16.69 -6.27
CA ALA A 121 7.93 16.94 -5.76
C ALA A 121 7.95 17.98 -4.62
N MET A 122 7.16 19.05 -4.72
CA MET A 122 7.00 20.02 -3.63
C MET A 122 6.27 19.43 -2.42
N ALA A 123 5.21 18.65 -2.66
CA ALA A 123 4.43 18.03 -1.60
C ALA A 123 5.25 17.02 -0.79
N ILE A 124 6.03 16.15 -1.45
CA ILE A 124 6.85 15.16 -0.75
C ILE A 124 7.99 15.81 0.04
N LEU A 125 8.64 16.86 -0.49
CA LEU A 125 9.67 17.61 0.24
C LEU A 125 9.07 18.35 1.42
N GLY A 126 7.95 19.05 1.23
CA GLY A 126 7.27 19.81 2.28
C GLY A 126 6.80 18.90 3.42
N THR A 127 6.06 17.83 3.10
CA THR A 127 5.55 16.89 4.11
C THR A 127 6.67 16.14 4.83
N THR A 128 7.74 15.74 4.12
CA THR A 128 8.90 15.10 4.75
C THR A 128 9.66 16.07 5.64
N SER A 129 9.84 17.32 5.22
CA SER A 129 10.52 18.36 6.00
C SER A 129 9.76 18.68 7.29
N VAL A 130 8.42 18.80 7.21
CA VAL A 130 7.57 18.98 8.39
C VAL A 130 7.72 17.80 9.36
N THR A 131 7.74 16.56 8.85
CA THR A 131 7.95 15.38 9.70
C THR A 131 9.32 15.40 10.37
N CYS A 132 10.39 15.70 9.62
CA CYS A 132 11.75 15.80 10.17
C CYS A 132 11.92 16.94 11.18
N TRP A 133 11.12 18.01 11.06
CA TRP A 133 11.12 19.12 12.02
C TRP A 133 10.29 18.82 13.27
N ALA A 134 9.12 18.20 13.12
CA ALA A 134 8.17 17.99 14.19
C ALA A 134 8.47 16.75 15.06
N VAL A 135 9.14 15.73 14.52
CA VAL A 135 9.37 14.47 15.22
C VAL A 135 10.80 14.39 15.73
N THR A 136 10.96 14.27 17.05
CA THR A 136 12.25 14.04 17.70
C THR A 136 12.41 12.55 17.99
N GLU A 137 13.38 11.91 17.34
CA GLU A 137 13.73 10.50 17.59
C GLU A 137 14.60 10.33 18.84
N ARG A 138 14.52 9.16 19.47
CA ARG A 138 15.44 8.81 20.57
C ARG A 138 16.83 8.56 19.98
N VAL A 139 17.86 9.17 20.56
CA VAL A 139 19.25 8.98 20.12
C VAL A 139 19.61 7.50 20.21
N LEU A 140 20.05 6.94 19.08
CA LEU A 140 20.60 5.59 19.01
C LEU A 140 21.92 5.54 19.80
N VAL A 141 21.88 5.11 21.06
CA VAL A 141 23.09 4.89 21.85
C VAL A 141 23.67 3.55 21.44
N ALA A 142 24.59 3.56 20.48
CA ALA A 142 25.41 2.39 20.17
C ALA A 142 26.33 2.12 21.37
N SER A 143 26.21 0.95 22.00
CA SER A 143 27.19 0.50 22.99
C SER A 143 28.57 0.42 22.32
N LYS A 144 29.62 0.90 22.99
CA LYS A 144 30.99 0.96 22.45
C LYS A 144 31.54 -0.38 21.93
N ASP A 145 31.10 -1.51 22.50
CA ASP A 145 31.46 -2.86 22.04
C ASP A 145 30.82 -3.24 20.68
N HIS A 146 29.79 -2.51 20.25
CA HIS A 146 29.10 -2.72 18.98
C HIS A 146 29.74 -1.95 17.82
N ASP A 147 30.56 -0.93 18.08
CA ASP A 147 31.12 -0.03 17.05
C ASP A 147 32.23 -0.70 16.21
N ASP A 148 33.06 -1.55 16.83
CA ASP A 148 34.12 -2.29 16.12
C ASP A 148 33.55 -3.38 15.20
N ASN A 149 32.48 -4.06 15.63
CA ASN A 149 31.74 -5.01 14.77
C ASN A 149 30.91 -4.29 13.70
N LYS A 150 30.37 -3.08 13.96
CA LYS A 150 29.52 -2.34 13.03
C LYS A 150 30.30 -1.71 11.87
N LYS A 151 31.53 -1.23 12.11
CA LYS A 151 32.43 -0.82 11.02
C LYS A 151 32.74 -1.99 10.08
N GLN A 152 33.00 -3.17 10.62
CA GLN A 152 33.22 -4.38 9.83
C GLN A 152 31.96 -4.86 9.07
N HIS A 153 30.76 -4.58 9.59
CA HIS A 153 29.48 -4.97 8.98
C HIS A 153 28.97 -3.96 7.92
N LEU A 154 29.39 -2.69 7.98
CA LEU A 154 29.09 -1.67 6.95
C LEU A 154 29.96 -1.83 5.70
N ASP A 155 31.15 -2.41 5.83
CA ASP A 155 32.08 -2.65 4.71
C ASP A 155 31.71 -3.87 3.84
N ASP A 156 30.76 -4.72 4.29
CA ASP A 156 30.24 -5.85 3.51
C ASP A 156 28.75 -5.64 3.16
N PRO A 157 28.41 -5.23 1.93
CA PRO A 157 27.03 -5.10 1.47
C PRO A 157 26.23 -6.40 1.57
N LEU A 158 26.91 -7.55 1.51
CA LEU A 158 26.27 -8.87 1.60
C LEU A 158 25.84 -9.21 3.02
N SER A 159 26.37 -8.52 4.03
CA SER A 159 26.01 -8.73 5.43
C SER A 159 24.53 -8.37 5.69
N VAL A 160 24.03 -7.30 5.08
CA VAL A 160 22.62 -6.88 5.16
C VAL A 160 21.72 -7.91 4.49
N PHE A 161 22.08 -8.41 3.30
CA PHE A 161 21.34 -9.49 2.64
C PHE A 161 21.37 -10.79 3.44
N ARG A 162 22.51 -11.14 4.05
CA ARG A 162 22.66 -12.31 4.91
C ARG A 162 21.80 -12.19 6.17
N GLN A 163 21.72 -10.99 6.74
CA GLN A 163 20.87 -10.67 7.89
C GLN A 163 19.38 -10.78 7.51
N ILE A 164 18.96 -10.16 6.41
CA ILE A 164 17.58 -10.28 5.89
C ILE A 164 17.23 -11.75 5.66
N ARG A 165 18.12 -12.52 5.01
CA ARG A 165 17.92 -13.97 4.79
C ARG A 165 17.81 -14.73 6.10
N SER A 166 18.71 -14.47 7.06
CA SER A 166 18.67 -15.12 8.37
C SER A 166 17.36 -14.81 9.09
N THR A 167 16.96 -13.54 9.15
CA THR A 167 15.72 -13.11 9.80
C THR A 167 14.49 -13.68 9.11
N LEU A 168 14.46 -13.72 7.77
CA LEU A 168 13.38 -14.38 7.00
C LEU A 168 13.22 -15.85 7.37
N LEU A 169 14.32 -16.55 7.61
CA LEU A 169 14.31 -17.97 7.99
C LEU A 169 13.99 -18.19 9.48
N THR A 170 14.17 -17.18 10.33
CA THR A 170 13.97 -17.28 11.79
C THR A 170 12.91 -16.30 12.32
N LEU A 171 11.86 -16.03 11.55
CA LEU A 171 10.78 -15.13 11.97
C LEU A 171 9.99 -15.68 13.17
N PRO A 172 9.66 -14.85 14.17
CA PRO A 172 8.72 -15.24 15.23
C PRO A 172 7.36 -15.65 14.65
N PRO A 173 6.65 -16.63 15.24
CA PRO A 173 5.41 -17.17 14.69
C PRO A 173 4.32 -16.12 14.42
N ARG A 174 4.20 -15.11 15.29
CA ARG A 174 3.22 -14.02 15.17
C ARG A 174 3.52 -13.12 13.96
N VAL A 175 4.79 -12.72 13.80
CA VAL A 175 5.23 -11.94 12.63
C VAL A 175 5.07 -12.74 11.35
N GLN A 176 5.43 -14.02 11.37
CA GLN A 176 5.27 -14.91 10.22
C GLN A 176 3.79 -15.02 9.79
N ALA A 177 2.86 -15.10 10.74
CA ALA A 177 1.43 -15.13 10.45
C ALA A 177 0.95 -13.83 9.79
N ILE A 178 1.42 -12.67 10.25
CA ILE A 178 1.12 -11.36 9.63
C ILE A 178 1.65 -11.32 8.19
N CYS A 179 2.91 -11.71 7.97
CA CYS A 179 3.53 -11.75 6.65
C CYS A 179 2.80 -12.69 5.68
N TRP A 180 2.40 -13.89 6.12
CA TRP A 180 1.64 -14.81 5.27
C TRP A 180 0.22 -14.29 4.97
N ALA A 181 -0.47 -13.70 5.95
CA ALA A 181 -1.75 -13.05 5.69
C ALA A 181 -1.59 -11.93 4.64
N GLN A 182 -0.53 -11.12 4.75
CA GLN A 182 -0.22 -10.06 3.81
C GLN A 182 0.05 -10.59 2.40
N PHE A 183 0.82 -11.67 2.28
CA PHE A 183 1.19 -12.29 1.02
C PHE A 183 -0.03 -12.80 0.24
N TRP A 184 -0.86 -13.62 0.88
CA TRP A 184 -2.07 -14.14 0.25
C TRP A 184 -3.08 -13.03 -0.07
N SER A 185 -3.13 -11.98 0.77
CA SER A 185 -3.98 -10.83 0.49
C SER A 185 -3.49 -10.02 -0.71
N TRP A 186 -2.18 -9.84 -0.89
CA TRP A 186 -1.64 -9.07 -2.02
C TRP A 186 -1.76 -9.76 -3.36
N ILE A 187 -1.74 -11.10 -3.41
CA ILE A 187 -2.10 -11.84 -4.63
C ILE A 187 -3.52 -11.44 -5.07
N GLY A 188 -4.44 -11.24 -4.12
CA GLY A 188 -5.81 -10.81 -4.41
C GLY A 188 -5.95 -9.33 -4.74
N TRP A 189 -5.27 -8.45 -4.01
CA TRP A 189 -5.31 -7.02 -4.25
C TRP A 189 -4.63 -6.61 -5.56
N PHE A 190 -3.64 -7.36 -6.04
CA PHE A 190 -2.90 -6.99 -7.24
C PHE A 190 -3.81 -6.86 -8.48
N PRO A 191 -4.58 -7.89 -8.92
CA PRO A 191 -5.47 -7.73 -10.06
C PRO A 191 -6.53 -6.63 -9.86
N PHE A 192 -6.99 -6.43 -8.63
CA PHE A 192 -7.93 -5.37 -8.31
C PHE A 192 -7.34 -3.97 -8.53
N LEU A 193 -6.13 -3.71 -8.00
CA LEU A 193 -5.51 -2.39 -8.09
C LEU A 193 -5.14 -2.01 -9.52
N PHE A 194 -4.74 -2.98 -10.35
CA PHE A 194 -4.31 -2.74 -11.73
C PHE A 194 -5.45 -2.77 -12.74
N TYR A 195 -6.45 -3.64 -12.56
CA TYR A 195 -7.45 -3.90 -13.59
C TYR A 195 -8.89 -3.51 -13.21
N SER A 196 -9.17 -3.06 -11.98
CA SER A 196 -10.56 -2.75 -11.56
C SER A 196 -11.22 -1.65 -12.41
N THR A 197 -10.49 -0.61 -12.79
CA THR A 197 -11.00 0.48 -13.65
C THR A 197 -11.32 0.00 -15.04
N THR A 198 -10.39 -0.74 -15.63
CA THR A 198 -10.56 -1.35 -16.95
C THR A 198 -11.73 -2.32 -16.93
N TRP A 199 -11.87 -3.14 -15.89
CA TRP A 199 -13.00 -4.05 -15.72
C TRP A 199 -14.35 -3.32 -15.68
N VAL A 200 -14.47 -2.25 -14.88
CA VAL A 200 -15.70 -1.45 -14.83
C VAL A 200 -16.00 -0.82 -16.20
N GLY A 201 -14.99 -0.25 -16.85
CA GLY A 201 -15.15 0.36 -18.17
C GLY A 201 -15.55 -0.67 -19.24
N GLU A 202 -14.85 -1.80 -19.34
CA GLU A 202 -15.21 -2.90 -20.25
C GLU A 202 -16.63 -3.42 -19.99
N THR A 203 -17.04 -3.53 -18.72
CA THR A 203 -18.40 -3.99 -18.36
C THR A 203 -19.46 -3.06 -18.93
N TYR A 204 -19.24 -1.74 -18.89
CA TYR A 204 -20.14 -0.76 -19.51
C TYR A 204 -20.26 -0.97 -21.02
N PHE A 205 -19.13 -1.04 -21.73
CA PHE A 205 -19.11 -1.23 -23.18
C PHE A 205 -19.69 -2.56 -23.63
N ARG A 206 -19.60 -3.58 -22.77
CA ARG A 206 -20.04 -4.94 -23.08
C ARG A 206 -21.53 -5.15 -22.86
N TYR A 207 -22.10 -4.56 -21.82
CA TYR A 207 -23.47 -4.88 -21.40
C TYR A 207 -24.44 -3.68 -21.43
N ASP A 208 -23.95 -2.45 -21.23
CA ASP A 208 -24.81 -1.28 -21.00
C ASP A 208 -24.77 -0.26 -22.14
N MET A 209 -23.88 -0.43 -23.13
CA MET A 209 -23.83 0.45 -24.31
C MET A 209 -25.09 0.27 -25.18
N PRO A 210 -25.80 1.36 -25.55
CA PRO A 210 -27.00 1.27 -26.36
C PRO A 210 -26.74 0.61 -27.73
N PRO A 211 -27.58 -0.35 -28.17
CA PRO A 211 -27.43 -1.00 -29.47
C PRO A 211 -27.65 0.02 -30.59
N GLY A 212 -26.56 0.47 -31.22
CA GLY A 212 -26.57 1.50 -32.26
C GLY A 212 -25.73 2.75 -31.96
N ALA A 213 -25.20 2.89 -30.74
CA ALA A 213 -24.16 3.87 -30.47
C ALA A 213 -22.91 3.52 -31.29
N LYS A 214 -22.47 4.40 -32.18
CA LYS A 214 -21.17 4.23 -32.87
C LYS A 214 -20.09 4.24 -31.79
N LYS A 215 -19.33 3.15 -31.69
CA LYS A 215 -18.09 3.13 -30.90
C LYS A 215 -17.24 4.31 -31.39
N SER A 216 -16.87 5.19 -30.47
CA SER A 216 -16.01 6.33 -30.77
C SER A 216 -14.67 5.81 -31.28
N ALA A 217 -13.97 6.63 -32.07
CA ALA A 217 -12.59 6.33 -32.47
C ALA A 217 -11.66 6.19 -31.24
N ASP A 218 -12.06 6.71 -30.08
CA ASP A 218 -11.34 6.67 -28.81
C ASP A 218 -12.10 5.83 -27.75
N THR A 219 -12.42 4.57 -28.09
CA THR A 219 -13.12 3.66 -27.17
C THR A 219 -12.30 3.44 -25.88
N LEU A 220 -10.97 3.43 -25.97
CA LEU A 220 -10.10 3.23 -24.80
C LEU A 220 -10.10 4.45 -23.87
N GLY A 221 -10.06 5.67 -24.42
CA GLY A 221 -10.20 6.89 -23.64
C GLY A 221 -11.57 6.98 -22.94
N ASP A 222 -12.63 6.52 -23.59
CA ASP A 222 -13.96 6.45 -22.98
C ASP A 222 -14.05 5.40 -21.86
N ILE A 223 -13.44 4.21 -22.03
CA ILE A 223 -13.26 3.20 -20.95
C ILE A 223 -12.53 3.82 -19.77
N GLY A 224 -11.41 4.52 -20.04
CA GLY A 224 -10.62 5.19 -19.03
C GLY A 224 -11.39 6.27 -18.28
N ARG A 225 -12.16 7.10 -18.99
CA ARG A 225 -13.03 8.14 -18.40
C ARG A 225 -14.08 7.55 -17.48
N ILE A 226 -14.79 6.51 -17.93
CA ILE A 226 -15.82 5.85 -17.13
C ILE A 226 -15.21 5.17 -15.90
N GLY A 227 -14.07 4.48 -16.08
CA GLY A 227 -13.32 3.87 -14.98
C GLY A 227 -12.82 4.90 -13.96
N SER A 228 -12.38 6.09 -14.41
CA SER A 228 -11.93 7.17 -13.54
C SER A 228 -13.04 7.72 -12.63
N ALA A 229 -14.28 7.76 -13.12
CA ALA A 229 -15.44 8.15 -12.31
C ALA A 229 -15.69 7.12 -11.18
N ALA A 230 -15.58 5.83 -11.47
CA ALA A 230 -15.67 4.77 -10.47
C ALA A 230 -14.53 4.84 -9.44
N LEU A 231 -13.29 5.16 -9.85
CA LEU A 231 -12.17 5.39 -8.93
C LEU A 231 -12.42 6.52 -7.95
N MET A 232 -13.06 7.61 -8.39
CA MET A 232 -13.35 8.75 -7.52
C MET A 232 -14.31 8.35 -6.39
N ILE A 233 -15.34 7.56 -6.71
CA ILE A 233 -16.29 7.02 -5.73
C ILE A 233 -15.58 6.03 -4.80
N TYR A 234 -14.81 5.08 -5.35
CA TYR A 234 -13.99 4.14 -4.56
C TYR A 234 -13.07 4.87 -3.56
N SER A 235 -12.42 5.94 -4.01
CA SER A 235 -11.52 6.74 -3.18
C SER A 235 -12.26 7.48 -2.07
N THR A 236 -13.47 7.95 -2.36
CA THR A 236 -14.36 8.55 -1.35
C THR A 236 -14.78 7.52 -0.31
N VAL A 237 -15.19 6.31 -0.73
CA VAL A 237 -15.55 5.23 0.21
C VAL A 237 -14.37 4.80 1.06
N SER A 238 -13.19 4.67 0.45
CA SER A 238 -11.93 4.38 1.15
C SER A 238 -11.57 5.46 2.17
N PHE A 239 -11.74 6.73 1.80
CA PHE A 239 -11.54 7.87 2.70
C PHE A 239 -12.50 7.85 3.89
N VAL A 240 -13.80 7.68 3.64
CA VAL A 240 -14.81 7.52 4.70
C VAL A 240 -14.43 6.32 5.59
N GLY A 241 -14.05 5.19 4.98
CA GLY A 241 -13.55 4.01 5.69
C GLY A 241 -12.39 4.33 6.62
N ALA A 242 -11.34 5.00 6.13
CA ALA A 242 -10.14 5.32 6.92
C ALA A 242 -10.44 6.23 8.12
N PHE A 243 -11.43 7.13 8.02
CA PHE A 243 -11.82 8.00 9.13
C PHE A 243 -12.72 7.30 10.15
N PHE A 244 -13.77 6.60 9.67
CA PHE A 244 -14.82 6.05 10.52
C PHE A 244 -14.52 4.63 11.05
N LEU A 245 -13.82 3.78 10.31
CA LEU A 245 -13.50 2.42 10.77
C LEU A 245 -12.76 2.41 12.11
N PRO A 246 -11.73 3.25 12.36
CA PRO A 246 -11.07 3.27 13.66
C PRO A 246 -11.98 3.70 14.83
N MET A 247 -13.12 4.35 14.57
CA MET A 247 -14.08 4.71 15.61
C MET A 247 -15.00 3.53 15.99
N VAL A 248 -15.24 2.63 15.04
CA VAL A 248 -16.11 1.46 15.19
C VAL A 248 -15.34 0.24 15.69
N VAL A 249 -14.03 0.19 15.45
CA VAL A 249 -13.13 -0.86 15.96
C VAL A 249 -12.65 -0.49 17.37
N ARG A 250 -12.59 -1.49 18.27
CA ARG A 250 -12.14 -1.29 19.65
C ARG A 250 -10.69 -0.82 19.70
N SER A 251 -10.41 0.23 20.47
CA SER A 251 -9.03 0.69 20.72
C SER A 251 -8.48 0.01 21.99
N PRO A 252 -7.18 -0.34 22.05
CA PRO A 252 -6.53 -0.79 23.28
C PRO A 252 -6.69 0.19 24.45
N ASP A 253 -6.85 1.49 24.15
CA ASP A 253 -7.05 2.56 25.14
C ASP A 253 -8.47 2.57 25.76
N ASP A 254 -9.46 1.88 25.19
CA ASP A 254 -10.86 1.90 25.67
C ASP A 254 -11.00 1.29 27.08
N ASP A 255 -10.02 0.53 27.56
CA ASP A 255 -9.98 -0.04 28.92
C ASP A 255 -9.50 0.98 29.98
N SER A 256 -8.97 2.14 29.56
CA SER A 256 -8.52 3.21 30.45
C SER A 256 -9.63 4.26 30.67
N TYR A 257 -10.37 4.10 31.77
CA TYR A 257 -11.28 5.07 32.41
C TYR A 257 -12.02 6.05 31.46
N THR A 258 -13.22 5.67 30.99
CA THR A 258 -14.11 6.59 30.27
C THR A 258 -15.00 7.39 31.23
N HIS A 259 -15.15 8.69 30.96
CA HIS A 259 -16.09 9.57 31.65
C HIS A 259 -17.51 9.01 31.49
N ARG A 260 -18.27 8.86 32.59
CA ARG A 260 -19.61 8.26 32.56
C ARG A 260 -20.51 9.00 31.54
N PRO A 261 -21.03 8.32 30.49
CA PRO A 261 -21.88 8.98 29.52
C PRO A 261 -23.18 9.49 30.17
N PRO A 262 -23.84 10.51 29.58
CA PRO A 262 -25.13 11.00 30.06
C PRO A 262 -26.14 9.85 30.21
N ARG A 263 -26.83 9.77 31.35
CA ARG A 263 -27.72 8.65 31.72
C ARG A 263 -28.77 8.29 30.66
N ALA A 264 -29.17 9.25 29.82
CA ALA A 264 -30.14 9.04 28.74
C ALA A 264 -29.59 8.21 27.56
N MET A 265 -28.27 8.19 27.33
CA MET A 265 -27.62 7.49 26.20
C MET A 265 -26.71 6.33 26.66
N ALA A 266 -26.52 6.16 27.98
CA ALA A 266 -25.62 5.17 28.55
C ALA A 266 -25.92 3.74 28.09
N GLY A 267 -27.18 3.30 28.11
CA GLY A 267 -27.55 1.94 27.70
C GLY A 267 -27.33 1.65 26.21
N PHE A 268 -27.50 2.66 25.34
CA PHE A 268 -27.22 2.53 23.91
C PHE A 268 -25.71 2.51 23.63
N LEU A 269 -24.95 3.39 24.29
CA LEU A 269 -23.50 3.49 24.13
C LEU A 269 -22.77 2.26 24.70
N GLU A 270 -23.24 1.70 25.82
CA GLU A 270 -22.69 0.44 26.37
C GLU A 270 -22.95 -0.75 25.45
N LYS A 271 -24.16 -0.84 24.88
CA LYS A 271 -24.49 -1.90 23.91
C LYS A 271 -23.66 -1.76 22.63
N LEU A 272 -23.46 -0.53 22.17
CA LEU A 272 -22.64 -0.22 20.99
C LEU A 272 -21.14 -0.50 21.25
N ASN A 273 -20.62 -0.15 22.43
CA ASN A 273 -19.25 -0.47 22.85
C ASN A 273 -19.02 -1.97 23.00
N SER A 274 -19.99 -2.71 23.55
CA SER A 274 -19.91 -4.16 23.72
C SER A 274 -19.91 -4.91 22.37
N MET A 275 -20.45 -4.31 21.32
CA MET A 275 -20.47 -4.87 19.96
C MET A 275 -19.27 -4.49 19.10
N LYS A 276 -18.34 -3.65 19.57
CA LYS A 276 -17.18 -3.22 18.75
C LYS A 276 -16.27 -4.40 18.45
N PRO A 277 -16.02 -4.72 17.16
CA PRO A 277 -15.05 -5.75 16.80
C PRO A 277 -13.64 -5.28 17.15
N ASP A 278 -12.82 -6.21 17.61
CA ASP A 278 -11.37 -6.00 17.71
C ASP A 278 -10.74 -5.87 16.30
N LEU A 279 -9.59 -5.20 16.19
CA LEU A 279 -8.90 -4.94 14.93
C LEU A 279 -8.63 -6.23 14.14
N LEU A 280 -8.33 -7.32 14.83
CA LEU A 280 -8.11 -8.62 14.19
C LEU A 280 -9.38 -9.14 13.53
N THR A 281 -10.53 -8.97 14.20
CA THR A 281 -11.83 -9.35 13.65
C THR A 281 -12.17 -8.47 12.45
N ALA A 282 -11.94 -7.16 12.56
CA ALA A 282 -12.14 -6.22 11.45
C ALA A 282 -11.27 -6.60 10.24
N TRP A 283 -10.02 -7.02 10.46
CA TRP A 283 -9.13 -7.46 9.39
C TRP A 283 -9.63 -8.73 8.68
N ILE A 284 -10.09 -9.73 9.45
CA ILE A 284 -10.72 -10.93 8.89
C ILE A 284 -11.98 -10.57 8.10
N CYS A 285 -12.86 -9.72 8.66
CA CYS A 285 -14.06 -9.25 7.97
C CYS A 285 -13.71 -8.48 6.68
N GLY A 286 -12.64 -7.68 6.68
CA GLY A 286 -12.13 -7.00 5.50
C GLY A 286 -11.74 -7.99 4.39
N HIS A 287 -10.96 -9.02 4.72
CA HIS A 287 -10.64 -10.08 3.75
C HIS A 287 -11.89 -10.78 3.22
N LEU A 288 -12.82 -11.15 4.09
CA LEU A 288 -14.06 -11.83 3.68
C LEU A 288 -14.95 -10.94 2.81
N MET A 289 -15.03 -9.64 3.10
CA MET A 289 -15.80 -8.68 2.32
C MET A 289 -15.18 -8.45 0.93
N PHE A 290 -13.85 -8.31 0.86
CA PHE A 290 -13.14 -8.25 -0.43
C PHE A 290 -13.34 -9.54 -1.23
N SER A 291 -13.16 -10.70 -0.60
CA SER A 291 -13.39 -12.00 -1.25
C SER A 291 -14.81 -12.13 -1.76
N ALA A 292 -15.83 -11.80 -0.96
CA ALA A 292 -17.23 -11.89 -1.37
C ALA A 292 -17.54 -10.96 -2.56
N ALA A 293 -17.03 -9.72 -2.54
CA ALA A 293 -17.22 -8.77 -3.63
C ALA A 293 -16.57 -9.26 -4.93
N MET A 294 -15.32 -9.74 -4.87
CA MET A 294 -14.58 -10.18 -6.05
C MET A 294 -15.00 -11.57 -6.54
N PHE A 295 -15.60 -12.41 -5.69
CA PHE A 295 -16.25 -13.65 -6.11
C PHE A 295 -17.45 -13.38 -7.04
N MET A 296 -18.11 -12.23 -6.84
CA MET A 296 -19.23 -11.79 -7.66
C MET A 296 -18.79 -11.09 -8.95
N ALA A 297 -17.50 -10.80 -9.14
CA ALA A 297 -17.02 -10.05 -10.31
C ALA A 297 -17.38 -10.69 -11.66
N PRO A 298 -17.26 -12.03 -11.86
CA PRO A 298 -17.69 -12.67 -13.12
C PRO A 298 -19.19 -12.59 -13.39
N LEU A 299 -20.00 -12.37 -12.35
CA LEU A 299 -21.46 -12.25 -12.45
C LEU A 299 -21.93 -10.81 -12.69
N ALA A 300 -21.04 -9.82 -12.58
CA ALA A 300 -21.38 -8.41 -12.74
C ALA A 300 -21.55 -8.05 -14.23
N ARG A 301 -22.78 -8.18 -14.74
CA ARG A 301 -23.14 -7.85 -16.14
C ARG A 301 -23.79 -6.47 -16.29
N SER A 302 -23.40 -5.52 -15.46
CA SER A 302 -23.85 -4.13 -15.55
C SER A 302 -22.80 -3.21 -14.92
N PHE A 303 -22.63 -2.02 -15.50
CA PHE A 303 -21.77 -0.95 -15.00
C PHE A 303 -22.07 -0.60 -13.55
N ILE A 304 -23.36 -0.52 -13.18
CA ILE A 304 -23.77 -0.18 -11.81
C ILE A 304 -23.31 -1.28 -10.84
N SER A 305 -23.51 -2.54 -11.22
CA SER A 305 -23.10 -3.69 -10.40
C SER A 305 -21.58 -3.76 -10.22
N ALA A 306 -20.82 -3.63 -11.32
CA ALA A 306 -19.36 -3.63 -11.26
C ALA A 306 -18.80 -2.45 -10.45
N THR A 307 -19.35 -1.25 -10.64
CA THR A 307 -18.98 -0.06 -9.87
C THR A 307 -19.30 -0.23 -8.38
N PHE A 308 -20.47 -0.79 -8.05
CA PHE A 308 -20.85 -1.06 -6.66
C PHE A 308 -19.88 -2.04 -5.99
N LEU A 309 -19.53 -3.15 -6.65
CA LEU A 309 -18.57 -4.14 -6.13
C LEU A 309 -17.17 -3.52 -5.95
N MET A 310 -16.72 -2.71 -6.91
CA MET A 310 -15.46 -1.98 -6.80
C MET A 310 -15.47 -1.01 -5.61
N CYS A 311 -16.52 -0.22 -5.45
CA CYS A 311 -16.63 0.76 -4.36
C CYS A 311 -16.74 0.08 -2.99
N LEU A 312 -17.42 -1.07 -2.90
CA LEU A 312 -17.48 -1.87 -1.67
C LEU A 312 -16.09 -2.29 -1.19
N CYS A 313 -15.15 -2.54 -2.11
CA CYS A 313 -13.75 -2.82 -1.81
C CYS A 313 -12.96 -1.61 -1.26
N GLY A 314 -13.54 -0.41 -1.18
CA GLY A 314 -12.93 0.73 -0.49
C GLY A 314 -12.78 0.51 1.02
N ILE A 315 -13.74 -0.17 1.65
CA ILE A 315 -13.72 -0.44 3.10
C ILE A 315 -12.62 -1.46 3.47
N PRO A 316 -12.51 -2.64 2.80
CA PRO A 316 -11.41 -3.58 3.03
C PRO A 316 -10.04 -2.96 2.76
N TRP A 317 -9.93 -2.04 1.79
CA TRP A 317 -8.69 -1.34 1.51
C TRP A 317 -8.21 -0.50 2.69
N ALA A 318 -9.10 0.27 3.31
CA ALA A 318 -8.77 1.05 4.50
C ALA A 318 -8.27 0.18 5.66
N ILE A 319 -8.85 -1.02 5.83
CA ILE A 319 -8.40 -2.01 6.82
C ILE A 319 -7.05 -2.62 6.42
N ALA A 320 -6.85 -2.96 5.14
CA ALA A 320 -5.61 -3.53 4.64
C ALA A 320 -4.41 -2.57 4.75
N MET A 321 -4.64 -1.26 4.69
CA MET A 321 -3.61 -0.25 4.93
C MET A 321 -3.31 -0.01 6.42
N TRP A 322 -4.23 -0.44 7.31
CA TRP A 322 -4.17 -0.18 8.75
C TRP A 322 -3.72 -1.38 9.58
N ALA A 323 -4.40 -2.52 9.45
CA ALA A 323 -4.22 -3.66 10.35
C ALA A 323 -2.81 -4.28 10.30
N PRO A 324 -2.20 -4.55 9.13
CA PRO A 324 -0.89 -5.19 9.07
C PRO A 324 0.21 -4.34 9.70
N THR A 325 0.18 -3.02 9.47
CA THR A 325 1.16 -2.07 10.00
C THR A 325 0.98 -1.90 11.52
N ALA A 326 -0.25 -1.88 12.01
CA ALA A 326 -0.55 -1.86 13.44
C ALA A 326 -0.04 -3.12 14.15
N PHE A 327 -0.39 -4.32 13.65
CA PHE A 327 0.02 -5.58 14.27
C PHE A 327 1.53 -5.77 14.22
N LEU A 328 2.17 -5.48 13.08
CA LEU A 328 3.62 -5.58 12.98
C LEU A 328 4.31 -4.61 13.94
N GLY A 329 3.82 -3.37 14.04
CA GLY A 329 4.37 -2.39 14.97
C GLY A 329 4.29 -2.82 16.44
N ILE A 330 3.17 -3.41 16.85
CA ILE A 330 3.01 -3.97 18.20
C ILE A 330 4.02 -5.10 18.45
N GLU A 331 4.19 -6.03 17.50
CA GLU A 331 5.11 -7.16 17.67
C GLU A 331 6.58 -6.70 17.68
N VAL A 332 6.96 -5.74 16.82
CA VAL A 332 8.30 -5.16 16.82
C VAL A 332 8.61 -4.46 18.15
N ASN A 333 7.66 -3.69 18.67
CA ASN A 333 7.85 -2.95 19.92
C ASN A 333 8.01 -3.91 21.13
N LYS A 334 7.24 -5.01 21.16
CA LYS A 334 7.41 -6.11 22.13
C LYS A 334 8.79 -6.77 22.03
N LEU A 335 9.25 -7.07 20.81
CA LEU A 335 10.57 -7.69 20.58
C LEU A 335 11.73 -6.77 20.92
N SER A 336 11.51 -5.45 20.86
CA SER A 336 12.51 -4.42 21.19
C SER A 336 12.71 -4.23 22.70
N GLY A 337 12.02 -5.01 23.54
CA GLY A 337 12.18 -4.98 24.99
C GLY A 337 11.53 -3.77 25.66
N ALA A 338 10.49 -3.19 25.06
CA ALA A 338 9.65 -2.22 25.76
C ALA A 338 9.08 -2.87 27.02
N HIS A 339 9.63 -2.46 28.17
CA HIS A 339 9.32 -2.94 29.50
C HIS A 339 7.81 -3.08 29.69
N ASP A 340 7.34 -4.30 29.92
CA ASP A 340 5.99 -4.56 30.41
C ASP A 340 5.85 -3.88 31.79
N PRO A 341 5.03 -2.81 31.93
CA PRO A 341 4.89 -2.09 33.20
C PRO A 341 4.29 -2.96 34.32
N SER A 342 3.74 -4.13 33.96
CA SER A 342 3.06 -5.05 34.86
C SER A 342 3.97 -6.00 35.63
N SER A 343 5.30 -5.96 35.42
CA SER A 343 6.28 -6.88 36.05
C SER A 343 7.01 -6.31 37.28
N VAL A 344 6.51 -5.25 37.92
CA VAL A 344 7.04 -4.79 39.22
C VAL A 344 6.45 -5.63 40.36
N LEU A 345 6.94 -6.86 40.51
CA LEU A 345 6.91 -7.55 41.79
C LEU A 345 8.17 -7.14 42.58
N PRO A 346 8.06 -6.72 43.86
CA PRO A 346 9.22 -6.42 44.67
C PRO A 346 9.86 -7.75 45.09
N SER A 347 10.76 -8.28 44.26
CA SER A 347 11.52 -9.48 44.64
C SER A 347 12.70 -9.07 45.51
N SER A 348 12.56 -9.41 46.78
CA SER A 348 13.54 -9.32 47.86
C SER A 348 14.95 -9.67 47.40
N ARG A 349 15.91 -8.82 47.77
CA ARG A 349 17.34 -9.05 47.60
C ARG A 349 17.78 -10.34 48.31
N THR A 350 18.14 -11.36 47.54
CA THR A 350 19.13 -12.36 47.96
C THR A 350 20.05 -12.68 46.79
N SER A 351 21.33 -12.45 47.03
CA SER A 351 22.48 -12.62 46.16
C SER A 351 22.79 -14.07 45.83
N SER A 352 22.91 -14.39 44.53
CA SER A 352 23.87 -15.39 44.04
C SER A 352 24.16 -15.14 42.56
N ARG A 353 25.40 -14.73 42.28
CA ARG A 353 25.97 -14.62 40.93
C ARG A 353 26.08 -16.01 40.30
N SER A 354 25.38 -16.24 39.20
CA SER A 354 25.75 -17.22 38.19
C SER A 354 25.73 -16.54 36.82
N SER A 355 26.93 -16.32 36.28
CA SER A 355 27.15 -15.76 34.95
C SER A 355 26.91 -16.85 33.90
N SER A 356 25.67 -16.94 33.41
CA SER A 356 25.38 -17.56 32.11
C SER A 356 25.14 -16.45 31.10
N SER A 357 26.19 -16.12 30.35
CA SER A 357 26.15 -15.20 29.21
C SER A 357 25.34 -15.81 28.06
N SER A 358 24.02 -15.73 28.14
CA SER A 358 23.19 -15.73 26.93
C SER A 358 23.25 -14.32 26.36
N SER A 359 24.14 -14.11 25.39
CA SER A 359 24.21 -12.91 24.57
C SER A 359 22.92 -12.79 23.75
N SER A 360 21.83 -12.35 24.37
CA SER A 360 20.71 -11.77 23.64
C SER A 360 21.23 -10.45 23.07
N SER A 361 21.66 -10.45 21.81
CA SER A 361 21.93 -9.24 21.06
C SER A 361 20.67 -8.38 21.08
N SER A 362 20.59 -7.43 22.01
CA SER A 362 19.54 -6.43 22.07
C SER A 362 19.74 -5.50 20.87
N SER A 363 19.23 -5.90 19.71
CA SER A 363 19.14 -5.03 18.55
C SER A 363 18.34 -3.81 18.95
N THR A 364 18.83 -2.63 18.58
CA THR A 364 18.15 -1.38 18.87
C THR A 364 16.77 -1.36 18.19
N SER A 365 15.75 -0.79 18.86
CA SER A 365 14.35 -0.79 18.37
C SER A 365 14.21 -0.35 16.91
N GLY A 366 14.94 0.70 16.53
CA GLY A 366 14.88 1.24 15.17
C GLY A 366 15.52 0.33 14.10
N GLU A 367 16.60 -0.37 14.42
CA GLU A 367 17.17 -1.37 13.51
C GLU A 367 16.20 -2.55 13.32
N LEU A 368 15.53 -2.95 14.40
CA LEU A 368 14.56 -4.03 14.38
C LEU A 368 13.31 -3.65 13.57
N SER A 369 12.78 -2.44 13.75
CA SER A 369 11.60 -1.94 13.03
C SER A 369 11.85 -1.90 11.52
N GLY A 370 13.00 -1.35 11.09
CA GLY A 370 13.38 -1.28 9.68
C GLY A 370 13.49 -2.65 9.01
N ILE A 371 14.09 -3.64 9.70
CA ILE A 371 14.21 -5.01 9.19
C ILE A 371 12.83 -5.66 9.01
N TYR A 372 11.96 -5.58 10.02
CA TYR A 372 10.65 -6.22 9.96
C TYR A 372 9.71 -5.57 8.92
N PHE A 373 9.70 -4.25 8.79
CA PHE A 373 8.95 -3.59 7.71
C PHE A 373 9.55 -3.87 6.34
N GLY A 374 10.87 -4.00 6.22
CA GLY A 374 11.53 -4.48 5.01
C GLY A 374 11.07 -5.88 4.61
N ILE A 375 10.99 -6.81 5.58
CA ILE A 375 10.46 -8.16 5.37
C ILE A 375 8.99 -8.11 4.95
N LEU A 376 8.15 -7.32 5.64
CA LEU A 376 6.75 -7.15 5.25
C LEU A 376 6.63 -6.69 3.79
N ASN A 377 7.50 -5.77 3.35
CA ASN A 377 7.53 -5.31 1.97
C ASN A 377 7.86 -6.42 0.97
N ILE A 378 8.79 -7.32 1.30
CA ILE A 378 9.08 -8.52 0.49
C ILE A 378 7.81 -9.39 0.35
N TYR A 379 7.08 -9.61 1.45
CA TYR A 379 5.80 -10.33 1.45
C TYR A 379 4.66 -9.57 0.76
N THR A 380 4.84 -8.29 0.45
CA THR A 380 3.92 -7.48 -0.36
C THR A 380 4.29 -7.49 -1.85
N THR A 381 5.58 -7.42 -2.18
CA THR A 381 6.06 -7.35 -3.56
C THR A 381 6.12 -8.72 -4.24
N LEU A 382 6.55 -9.78 -3.56
CA LEU A 382 6.60 -11.14 -4.15
C LEU A 382 5.24 -11.62 -4.73
N PRO A 383 4.12 -11.43 -4.02
CA PRO A 383 2.78 -11.68 -4.57
C PRO A 383 2.48 -11.01 -5.90
N GLN A 384 3.05 -9.85 -6.19
CA GLN A 384 2.75 -9.10 -7.41
C GLN A 384 3.26 -9.84 -8.65
N PHE A 385 4.42 -10.50 -8.55
CA PHE A 385 4.93 -11.37 -9.62
C PHE A 385 4.02 -12.57 -9.83
N ILE A 386 3.52 -13.17 -8.75
CA ILE A 386 2.58 -14.30 -8.82
C ILE A 386 1.25 -13.83 -9.43
N GLY A 387 0.72 -12.69 -9.00
CA GLY A 387 -0.50 -12.09 -9.53
C GLY A 387 -0.37 -11.76 -11.02
N THR A 388 0.77 -11.18 -11.42
CA THR A 388 1.09 -10.92 -12.84
C THR A 388 1.11 -12.21 -13.64
N PHE A 389 1.82 -13.23 -13.16
CA PHE A 389 1.89 -14.54 -13.83
C PHE A 389 0.52 -15.21 -13.96
N ILE A 390 -0.31 -15.17 -12.91
CA ILE A 390 -1.69 -15.67 -12.94
C ILE A 390 -2.50 -14.89 -13.99
N SER A 391 -2.43 -13.56 -14.00
CA SER A 391 -3.14 -12.74 -14.98
C SER A 391 -2.69 -13.04 -16.41
N THR A 392 -1.39 -13.21 -16.65
CA THR A 392 -0.85 -13.61 -17.96
C THR A 392 -1.43 -14.94 -18.43
N ILE A 393 -1.51 -15.95 -17.56
CA ILE A 393 -2.12 -17.24 -17.91
C ILE A 393 -3.61 -17.08 -18.24
N VAL A 394 -4.36 -16.33 -17.42
CA VAL A 394 -5.79 -16.12 -17.63
C VAL A 394 -6.05 -15.40 -18.96
N PHE A 395 -5.31 -14.34 -19.25
CA PHE A 395 -5.43 -13.62 -20.52
C PHE A 395 -5.01 -14.49 -21.70
N ALA A 396 -3.95 -15.30 -21.58
CA ALA A 396 -3.54 -16.21 -22.65
C ALA A 396 -4.60 -17.27 -22.99
N ILE A 397 -5.38 -17.72 -22.00
CA ILE A 397 -6.43 -18.74 -22.17
C ILE A 397 -7.73 -18.11 -22.68
N LEU A 398 -8.16 -17.00 -22.10
CA LEU A 398 -9.46 -16.40 -22.36
C LEU A 398 -9.45 -15.40 -23.53
N GLU A 399 -8.28 -14.87 -23.87
CA GLU A 399 -8.09 -13.90 -24.96
C GLU A 399 -6.87 -14.24 -25.83
N PRO A 400 -6.80 -15.48 -26.39
CA PRO A 400 -5.66 -15.92 -27.18
C PRO A 400 -5.49 -15.05 -28.44
N GLY A 401 -4.29 -14.51 -28.66
CA GLY A 401 -3.96 -13.65 -29.80
C GLY A 401 -4.07 -12.15 -29.55
N LYS A 402 -4.53 -11.72 -28.37
CA LYS A 402 -4.40 -10.34 -27.90
C LYS A 402 -3.16 -10.26 -27.02
N SER A 403 -2.02 -9.79 -27.57
CA SER A 403 -0.81 -9.64 -26.77
C SER A 403 -1.06 -8.73 -25.55
N PRO A 404 -0.62 -9.11 -24.34
CA PRO A 404 -0.79 -8.29 -23.12
C PRO A 404 -0.01 -6.95 -23.13
N GLU A 405 0.85 -6.72 -24.14
CA GLU A 405 1.84 -5.63 -24.10
C GLU A 405 1.46 -4.37 -24.88
N LEU A 406 0.29 -4.31 -25.51
CA LEU A 406 -0.15 -3.09 -26.21
C LEU A 406 -1.59 -2.78 -25.85
N HIS A 407 -1.78 -1.90 -24.87
CA HIS A 407 -3.01 -1.12 -24.72
C HIS A 407 -3.40 -0.39 -26.03
N GLU A 408 -2.48 -0.23 -26.99
CA GLU A 408 -2.72 0.33 -28.32
C GLU A 408 -3.23 -0.68 -29.36
N ALA A 409 -3.10 -2.00 -29.15
CA ALA A 409 -3.52 -3.01 -30.13
C ALA A 409 -4.88 -3.68 -29.80
N ALA A 410 -5.63 -3.11 -28.84
CA ALA A 410 -7.05 -3.39 -28.67
C ALA A 410 -7.92 -2.84 -29.84
N GLU A 411 -7.27 -2.23 -30.84
CA GLU A 411 -7.88 -1.48 -31.94
C GLU A 411 -8.64 -2.33 -32.98
N GLU A 412 -8.26 -3.58 -33.26
CA GLU A 412 -8.90 -4.31 -34.38
C GLU A 412 -9.86 -5.45 -33.99
N THR A 413 -9.71 -6.09 -32.83
CA THR A 413 -10.44 -7.33 -32.50
C THR A 413 -11.46 -7.25 -31.37
N ALA A 414 -11.68 -6.07 -30.77
CA ALA A 414 -12.90 -5.79 -30.00
C ALA A 414 -14.20 -5.83 -30.87
N SER A 415 -14.05 -6.19 -32.15
CA SER A 415 -15.03 -6.06 -33.22
C SER A 415 -15.80 -7.33 -33.58
N LYS A 416 -15.43 -8.54 -33.09
CA LYS A 416 -16.12 -9.77 -33.56
C LYS A 416 -16.68 -10.74 -32.51
N ASP A 417 -16.18 -10.81 -31.27
CA ASP A 417 -16.63 -11.82 -30.28
C ASP A 417 -16.99 -11.29 -28.88
N ALA A 418 -17.20 -9.97 -28.73
CA ALA A 418 -17.49 -9.35 -27.43
C ALA A 418 -18.81 -9.80 -26.76
N GLY A 419 -19.63 -10.62 -27.43
CA GLY A 419 -20.98 -10.98 -26.98
C GLY A 419 -21.08 -12.08 -25.91
N GLU A 420 -20.21 -13.10 -25.89
CA GLU A 420 -20.54 -14.34 -25.14
C GLU A 420 -19.50 -14.86 -24.13
N GLY A 421 -18.21 -14.51 -24.25
CA GLY A 421 -17.15 -15.02 -23.34
C GLY A 421 -17.20 -14.45 -21.90
N THR A 422 -16.58 -15.08 -20.91
CA THR A 422 -16.43 -14.46 -19.58
C THR A 422 -15.35 -13.38 -19.63
N ASN A 423 -15.53 -12.22 -18.97
CA ASN A 423 -14.49 -11.18 -18.91
C ASN A 423 -13.24 -11.73 -18.20
N ALA A 424 -12.07 -11.69 -18.88
CA ALA A 424 -10.83 -12.25 -18.35
C ALA A 424 -10.34 -11.56 -17.08
N ILE A 425 -10.52 -10.22 -16.98
CA ILE A 425 -10.22 -9.46 -15.77
C ILE A 425 -11.10 -9.95 -14.62
N ALA A 426 -12.40 -10.18 -14.86
CA ALA A 426 -13.31 -10.67 -13.83
C ALA A 426 -12.88 -12.06 -13.28
N VAL A 427 -12.29 -12.91 -14.12
CA VAL A 427 -11.70 -14.19 -13.70
C VAL A 427 -10.44 -13.98 -12.86
N CYS A 428 -9.55 -13.04 -13.23
CA CYS A 428 -8.41 -12.66 -12.40
C CYS A 428 -8.84 -12.17 -11.01
N LEU A 429 -9.89 -11.34 -10.94
CA LEU A 429 -10.46 -10.85 -9.68
C LEU A 429 -11.02 -12.01 -8.83
N PHE A 430 -11.70 -12.97 -9.47
CA PHE A 430 -12.21 -14.17 -8.80
C PHE A 430 -11.09 -15.04 -8.21
N ILE A 431 -10.01 -15.30 -8.96
CA ILE A 431 -8.85 -16.05 -8.44
C ILE A 431 -8.23 -15.29 -7.26
N GLY A 432 -8.15 -13.96 -7.36
CA GLY A 432 -7.72 -13.09 -6.27
C GLY A 432 -8.60 -13.20 -5.01
N ALA A 433 -9.92 -13.34 -5.18
CA ALA A 433 -10.86 -13.60 -4.08
C ALA A 433 -10.53 -14.91 -3.34
N MET A 434 -10.21 -15.99 -4.08
CA MET A 434 -9.83 -17.28 -3.48
C MET A 434 -8.55 -17.16 -2.65
N SER A 435 -7.54 -16.44 -3.18
CA SER A 435 -6.31 -16.15 -2.43
C SER A 435 -6.58 -15.37 -1.14
N THR A 436 -7.50 -14.41 -1.19
CA THR A 436 -7.84 -13.59 -0.02
C THR A 436 -8.61 -14.39 1.05
N LEU A 437 -9.31 -15.47 0.69
CA LEU A 437 -9.87 -16.41 1.67
C LEU A 437 -8.78 -17.16 2.44
N ILE A 438 -7.65 -17.49 1.78
CA ILE A 438 -6.48 -18.05 2.44
C ILE A 438 -5.89 -17.02 3.40
N ALA A 439 -5.82 -15.75 2.99
CA ALA A 439 -5.39 -14.65 3.86
C ALA A 439 -6.26 -14.56 5.12
N ALA A 440 -7.59 -14.58 4.99
CA ALA A 440 -8.51 -14.59 6.14
C ALA A 440 -8.22 -15.75 7.11
N ARG A 441 -7.91 -16.93 6.57
CA ARG A 441 -7.57 -18.12 7.37
C ARG A 441 -6.21 -17.98 8.07
N MET A 442 -5.23 -17.34 7.44
CA MET A 442 -3.94 -17.04 8.06
C MET A 442 -4.07 -15.96 9.13
N THR A 443 -4.87 -14.93 8.89
CA THR A 443 -5.21 -13.91 9.90
C THR A 443 -5.93 -14.52 11.10
N GLN A 444 -6.81 -15.51 10.90
CA GLN A 444 -7.43 -16.26 12.00
C GLN A 444 -6.41 -17.04 12.85
N LYS A 445 -5.30 -17.53 12.27
CA LYS A 445 -4.24 -18.19 13.05
C LYS A 445 -3.58 -17.23 14.04
N LEU A 446 -3.48 -15.94 13.69
CA LEU A 446 -2.94 -14.92 14.60
C LEU A 446 -3.74 -14.78 15.90
N ARG A 447 -5.03 -15.13 15.91
CA ARG A 447 -5.85 -15.18 17.14
C ARG A 447 -5.42 -16.29 18.11
N LYS A 448 -4.86 -17.37 17.57
CA LYS A 448 -4.49 -18.58 18.32
C LYS A 448 -3.05 -18.54 18.83
N LEU A 449 -2.26 -17.61 18.32
CA LEU A 449 -0.90 -17.29 18.75
C LEU A 449 -0.96 -16.11 19.71
#